data_AF-X0ZVK4-F1
#
_entry.id   AF-X0ZVK4-F1
#
_cell.length_a   1.000
_cell.length_b   1.000
_cell.length_c   1.000
_cell.angle_alpha   90.00
_cell.angle_beta   90.00
_cell.angle_gamma   90.00
#
_symmetry.space_group_name_H-M   'P 1'
#
loop_
_entity.id
_entity.type
_entity.pdbx_description
1 polymer ?
#
loop_
_entity_poly.entity_id
_entity_poly.type
_entity_poly.pdbx_seq_one_letter_code
_entity_poly.pdbx_strand_id
1 'polypeptide(L)' 'MTMREAAIVAFLLTVAQIFMSFLTLFNWAQVSANPGSFLFDLLKFAGGTFFAIFIALSGIARYLAK' A
#
# COMPACT_ATOMS: atom_id res chain seq x y z
N MET A 1 -19.95 5.10 1.32
CA MET A 1 -18.56 5.57 1.37
C MET A 1 -18.21 6.27 0.06
N THR A 2 -17.68 7.49 0.12
CA THR A 2 -17.28 8.26 -1.08
C THR A 2 -15.93 7.78 -1.62
N MET A 3 -15.62 8.03 -2.90
CA MET A 3 -14.30 7.70 -3.46
C MET A 3 -13.15 8.42 -2.71
N ARG A 4 -13.42 9.62 -2.20
CA ARG A 4 -12.47 10.38 -1.40
C ARG A 4 -12.14 9.66 -0.08
N GLU A 5 -13.15 9.18 0.63
CA GLU A 5 -12.97 8.40 1.85
C GLU A 5 -12.20 7.10 1.58
N ALA A 6 -12.55 6.39 0.50
CA ALA A 6 -11.84 5.17 0.08
C ALA A 6 -10.35 5.42 -0.16
N ALA A 7 -10.01 6.53 -0.83
CA ALA A 7 -8.62 6.89 -1.09
C ALA A 7 -7.85 7.22 0.20
N ILE A 8 -8.47 7.93 1.14
CA ILE A 8 -7.84 8.26 2.43
C ILE A 8 -7.57 6.99 3.24
N VAL A 9 -8.56 6.10 3.35
CA VAL A 9 -8.41 4.84 4.08
C VAL A 9 -7.37 3.94 3.41
N ALA A 10 -7.40 3.83 2.07
CA ALA A 10 -6.41 3.06 1.33
C ALA A 10 -4.99 3.58 1.54
N PHE A 11 -4.80 4.91 1.57
CA PHE A 11 -3.51 5.51 1.85
C PHE A 11 -3.01 5.17 3.26
N LEU A 12 -3.84 5.35 4.29
CA LEU A 12 -3.47 5.03 5.67
C LEU A 12 -3.09 3.55 5.85
N LEU A 13 -3.87 2.64 5.26
CA LEU A 13 -3.59 1.22 5.32
C LEU A 13 -2.33 0.83 4.54
N THR A 14 -2.06 1.49 3.41
CA THR A 14 -0.83 1.29 2.64
C THR A 14 0.39 1.70 3.45
N VAL A 15 0.35 2.85 4.09
CA VAL A 15 1.45 3.31 4.97
C VAL A 15 1.66 2.33 6.11
N ALA A 16 0.60 1.88 6.78
CA ALA A 16 0.71 0.86 7.83
C ALA A 16 1.35 -0.45 7.31
N GLN A 17 0.97 -0.91 6.12
CA GLN A 17 1.53 -2.11 5.50
C GLN A 17 3.01 -1.99 5.17
N ILE A 18 3.51 -0.78 4.86
CA ILE A 18 4.95 -0.57 4.66
C ILE A 18 5.72 -0.93 5.94
N PHE A 19 5.26 -0.47 7.10
CA PHE A 19 5.94 -0.74 8.38
C PHE A 19 5.75 -2.18 8.87
N MET A 20 4.57 -2.75 8.72
CA MET A 20 4.28 -4.10 9.23
C MET A 20 4.84 -5.22 8.35
N SER A 21 4.86 -5.02 7.03
CA SER A 21 5.11 -6.10 6.07
C SER A 21 6.29 -5.82 5.15
N PHE A 22 6.44 -4.61 4.62
CA PHE A 22 7.51 -4.36 3.66
C PHE A 22 8.87 -4.25 4.33
N LEU A 23 9.00 -3.41 5.37
CA LEU A 23 10.28 -3.18 6.03
C LEU A 23 10.84 -4.42 6.74
N THR A 24 9.98 -5.38 7.11
CA THR A 24 10.41 -6.63 7.75
C THR A 24 11.12 -7.59 6.78
N LEU A 25 10.98 -7.37 5.46
CA LEU A 25 11.64 -8.17 4.41
C LEU A 25 13.08 -7.72 4.12
N PHE A 26 13.48 -6.55 4.61
CA PHE A 26 14.78 -5.95 4.31
C PHE A 26 15.61 -5.78 5.56
N ASN A 27 16.89 -6.13 5.46
CA ASN A 27 17.88 -5.75 6.47
C ASN A 27 18.69 -4.52 5.99
N TRP A 28 19.35 -3.83 6.93
CA TRP A 28 20.12 -2.62 6.60
C TRP A 28 21.26 -2.87 5.61
N ALA A 29 21.88 -4.05 5.64
CA ALA A 29 22.97 -4.42 4.73
C ALA A 29 22.49 -4.55 3.27
N GLN A 30 21.28 -5.06 3.04
CA GLN A 30 20.66 -5.15 1.72
C GLN A 30 20.26 -3.78 1.18
N VAL A 31 19.69 -2.93 2.05
CA VAL A 31 19.28 -1.56 1.67
C VAL A 31 20.49 -0.72 1.29
N SER A 32 21.58 -0.78 2.05
CA SER A 32 22.79 -0.01 1.77
C SER A 32 23.57 -0.53 0.56
N ALA A 33 23.55 -1.83 0.30
CA ALA A 33 24.19 -2.42 -0.86
C ALA A 33 23.50 -2.04 -2.18
N ASN A 34 22.17 -1.88 -2.18
CA ASN A 34 21.43 -1.52 -3.39
C ASN A 34 20.18 -0.66 -3.10
N PRO A 35 20.36 0.65 -2.80
CA PRO A 35 19.25 1.53 -2.43
C PRO A 35 18.26 1.77 -3.58
N GLY A 36 18.72 1.65 -4.84
CA GLY A 36 17.87 1.79 -6.02
C GLY A 36 16.83 0.68 -6.12
N SER A 37 17.24 -0.58 -5.90
CA SER A 37 16.31 -1.72 -5.87
C SER A 37 15.30 -1.57 -4.74
N PHE A 38 15.77 -1.18 -3.55
CA PHE A 38 14.90 -0.98 -2.39
C PHE A 38 13.80 0.06 -2.65
N LEU A 39 14.16 1.22 -3.23
CA LEU A 39 13.18 2.25 -3.58
C LEU A 39 12.19 1.77 -4.64
N PHE A 40 12.65 1.02 -5.63
CA PHE A 40 11.77 0.45 -6.65
C PHE A 40 10.78 -0.56 -6.05
N ASP A 41 11.25 -1.46 -5.18
CA ASP A 41 10.41 -2.43 -4.50
C ASP A 41 9.42 -1.76 -3.54
N LEU A 42 9.83 -0.68 -2.86
CA LEU A 42 8.96 0.12 -2.01
C LEU A 42 7.83 0.77 -2.82
N LEU A 43 8.16 1.40 -3.94
CA LEU A 43 7.16 2.04 -4.82
C LEU A 43 6.20 1.00 -5.40
N LYS A 44 6.71 -0.14 -5.85
CA LYS A 44 5.91 -1.25 -6.36
C LYS A 44 4.96 -1.79 -5.28
N PHE A 45 5.47 -2.01 -4.07
CA PHE A 45 4.68 -2.49 -2.94
C PHE A 45 3.60 -1.48 -2.53
N ALA A 46 3.98 -0.22 -2.35
CA ALA A 46 3.07 0.85 -1.94
C ALA A 46 1.98 1.08 -2.99
N GLY A 47 2.35 1.19 -4.27
CA GLY A 47 1.39 1.34 -5.37
C GLY A 47 0.43 0.15 -5.47
N GLY A 48 0.97 -1.07 -5.48
CA GLY A 48 0.15 -2.29 -5.57
C GLY A 48 -0.83 -2.42 -4.40
N THR A 49 -0.35 -2.18 -3.18
CA THR A 49 -1.17 -2.24 -1.96
C THR A 49 -2.25 -1.17 -1.95
N PHE A 50 -1.90 0.07 -2.33
CA PHE A 50 -2.85 1.18 -2.39
C PHE A 50 -4.00 0.88 -3.36
N PHE A 51 -3.69 0.49 -4.59
CA PHE A 51 -4.73 0.21 -5.59
C PHE A 51 -5.56 -1.02 -5.22
N ALA A 52 -4.96 -2.07 -4.68
CA ALA A 52 -5.70 -3.24 -4.21
C ALA A 52 -6.73 -2.86 -3.13
N ILE A 53 -6.33 -2.10 -2.13
CA ILE A 53 -7.21 -1.65 -1.04
C ILE A 53 -8.26 -0.67 -1.56
N PHE A 54 -7.86 0.29 -2.40
CA PHE A 54 -8.77 1.28 -2.97
C PHE A 54 -9.88 0.63 -3.81
N ILE A 55 -9.53 -0.36 -4.64
CA ILE A 55 -10.49 -1.10 -5.46
C ILE A 55 -11.40 -1.93 -4.56
N ALA A 56 -10.86 -2.63 -3.56
CA ALA A 56 -11.66 -3.43 -2.63
C ALA A 56 -12.68 -2.56 -1.88
N LEU A 57 -12.24 -1.43 -1.31
CA LEU A 57 -13.08 -0.47 -0.60
C LEU A 57 -14.16 0.15 -1.50
N SER A 58 -13.78 0.52 -2.73
CA SER A 58 -14.73 1.06 -3.72
C SER A 58 -15.75 0.02 -4.17
N GLY A 59 -15.33 -1.25 -4.32
CA GLY A 59 -16.19 -2.38 -4.65
C GLY A 59 -17.22 -2.68 -3.55
N ILE A 60 -16.77 -2.74 -2.29
CA ILE A 60 -17.64 -2.94 -1.12
C ILE A 60 -18.64 -1.79 -0.99
N ALA A 61 -18.17 -0.55 -1.15
CA ALA A 61 -19.04 0.63 -1.08
C ALA A 61 -20.15 0.61 -2.14
N ARG A 62 -19.87 0.09 -3.34
CA ARG A 62 -20.88 -0.09 -4.40
C ARG A 62 -21.83 -1.24 -4.11
N TYR A 63 -21.34 -2.34 -3.55
CA TYR A 63 -22.17 -3.49 -3.20
C TYR A 63 -23.19 -3.16 -2.11
N LEU A 64 -22.78 -2.43 -1.06
CA LEU A 64 -23.66 -2.01 0.04
C LEU A 64 -24.63 -0.89 -0.33
N ALA A 65 -24.40 -0.19 -1.45
CA ALA A 65 -25.30 0.85 -1.94
C ALA A 65 -26.43 0.30 -2.83
N LYS A 66 -26.41 -1.00 -3.14
CA LYS A 66 -27.54 -1.75 -3.71
C LYS A 66 -28.40 -2.33 -2.58
#